data_AF-A0A3N6M8S0-F1
#
_entry.id   AF-A0A3N6M8S0-F1
#
_cell.length_a   1.000
_cell.length_b   1.000
_cell.length_c   1.000
_cell.angle_alpha   90.00
_cell.angle_beta   90.00
_cell.angle_gamma   90.00
#
_symmetry.space_group_name_H-M   'P 1'
#
loop_
_entity.id
_entity.type
_entity.pdbx_description
1 polymer ?
#
loop_
_entity_poly.entity_id
_entity_poly.type
_entity_poly.pdbx_seq_one_letter_code
_entity_poly.pdbx_strand_id
1 'polypeptide(L)' 'MKYCLHCDWYTSEIDGTDQDDQSRKAVNHFVDTGHSIDTVDTSSVPWNDLQQQLLMKEIKA' A
#
# COMPACT_ATOMS: atom_id res chain seq x y z
N MET A 1 -0.54 2.97 1.62
CA MET A 1 -0.20 4.36 1.21
C MET A 1 -1.01 4.74 -0.02
N LYS A 2 -1.40 6.02 -0.16
CA LYS A 2 -2.17 6.52 -1.32
C LYS A 2 -1.52 7.77 -1.88
N TYR A 3 -1.54 7.94 -3.19
CA TYR A 3 -0.87 9.06 -3.86
C TYR A 3 -1.63 9.48 -5.13
N CYS A 4 -1.56 10.77 -5.43
CA CYS A 4 -2.19 11.35 -6.61
C CYS A 4 -1.28 11.20 -7.84
N LEU A 5 -1.87 10.92 -9.00
CA LEU A 5 -1.13 10.78 -10.26
C LEU A 5 -0.95 12.10 -11.02
N HIS A 6 -1.56 13.19 -10.54
CA HIS A 6 -1.63 14.47 -11.25
C HIS A 6 -0.99 15.63 -10.46
N CYS A 7 -0.75 15.46 -9.17
CA CYS A 7 -0.10 16.44 -8.31
C CYS A 7 0.65 15.77 -7.16
N ASP A 8 1.36 16.57 -6.36
CA ASP A 8 2.23 16.09 -5.28
C ASP A 8 1.48 15.67 -3.99
N TRP A 9 0.19 15.35 -4.09
CA TRP A 9 -0.62 14.92 -2.94
C TRP A 9 -0.39 13.44 -2.60
N TYR A 10 -0.14 13.13 -1.33
CA TYR A 10 -0.01 11.77 -0.83
C TYR A 10 -0.44 11.65 0.65
N THR A 11 -0.75 10.43 1.09
CA THR A 11 -1.03 10.09 2.49
C THR A 11 -0.47 8.70 2.85
N SER A 12 0.10 8.59 4.05
CA SER A 12 0.76 7.37 4.54
C SER A 12 0.31 6.97 5.95
N GLU A 13 0.45 5.69 6.29
CA GLU A 13 0.16 5.16 7.65
C GLU A 13 1.17 5.68 8.68
N ILE A 14 2.35 6.07 8.21
CA ILE A 14 3.47 6.57 9.03
C ILE A 14 3.08 7.91 9.68
N ASP A 15 2.16 8.65 9.07
CA ASP A 15 1.63 9.92 9.60
C ASP A 15 0.57 9.71 10.70
N GLY A 16 0.50 8.51 11.32
CA GLY A 16 -0.49 8.17 12.35
C GLY A 16 -1.92 8.15 11.83
N THR A 17 -2.09 7.98 10.52
CA THR A 17 -3.37 8.05 9.83
C THR A 17 -3.88 6.63 9.58
N ASP A 18 -4.94 6.22 10.27
CA ASP A 18 -5.60 4.92 10.04
C ASP A 18 -5.99 4.73 8.57
N GLN A 19 -6.03 3.48 8.10
CA GLN A 19 -6.36 3.12 6.71
C GLN A 19 -7.71 3.73 6.25
N ASP A 20 -8.69 3.79 7.15
CA ASP A 20 -9.98 4.42 6.91
C ASP A 20 -9.86 5.92 6.68
N ASP A 21 -9.00 6.60 7.43
CA ASP A 21 -8.79 8.04 7.27
C ASP A 21 -8.00 8.36 6.00
N GLN A 22 -7.05 7.51 5.60
CA GLN A 22 -6.39 7.64 4.29
C GLN A 22 -7.39 7.49 3.14
N SER A 23 -8.30 6.53 3.26
CA SER A 23 -9.34 6.30 2.27
C SER A 23 -10.29 7.49 2.18
N ARG A 24 -10.69 8.08 3.33
CA ARG A 24 -11.51 9.30 3.36
C ARG A 24 -10.81 10.50 2.74
N LYS A 25 -9.54 10.73 3.10
CA LYS A 25 -8.72 11.81 2.53
C LYS A 25 -8.54 11.66 1.02
N ALA A 26 -8.34 10.44 0.52
CA ALA A 26 -8.27 10.16 -0.91
C ALA A 26 -9.59 10.47 -1.62
N VAL A 27 -10.73 10.01 -1.09
CA VAL A 27 -12.04 10.30 -1.69
C VAL A 27 -12.28 11.81 -1.74
N ASN A 28 -11.99 12.55 -0.68
CA ASN A 28 -12.13 14.00 -0.66
C ASN A 28 -11.26 14.67 -1.72
N HIS A 29 -9.99 14.27 -1.84
CA HIS A 29 -9.10 14.81 -2.86
C HIS A 29 -9.61 14.55 -4.28
N PHE A 30 -10.09 13.34 -4.57
CA PHE A 30 -10.68 13.00 -5.86
C PHE A 30 -11.94 13.86 -6.14
N VAL A 31 -12.81 14.03 -5.16
CA VAL A 31 -14.04 14.84 -5.32
C VAL A 31 -13.71 16.32 -5.58
N ASP A 32 -12.73 16.87 -4.87
CA ASP A 32 -12.38 18.29 -4.95
C ASP A 32 -11.60 18.64 -6.24
N THR A 33 -10.77 17.72 -6.73
CA THR A 33 -9.82 17.99 -7.84
C THR A 33 -10.11 17.22 -9.12
N GLY A 34 -10.88 16.12 -9.05
CA GLY A 34 -11.05 15.17 -10.14
C GLY A 34 -9.81 14.34 -10.47
N HIS A 35 -8.77 14.38 -9.62
CA HIS A 35 -7.52 13.67 -9.89
C HIS A 35 -7.59 12.19 -9.52
N SER A 36 -7.02 11.35 -10.38
CA SER A 36 -6.91 9.92 -10.11
C SER A 36 -5.89 9.63 -8.99
N ILE A 37 -6.28 8.75 -8.07
CA ILE A 37 -5.47 8.34 -6.91
C ILE A 37 -5.19 6.84 -7.01
N ASP A 38 -3.93 6.48 -6.78
CA ASP A 38 -3.49 5.10 -6.72
C ASP A 38 -3.15 4.69 -5.27
N THR A 39 -3.27 3.40 -4.97
CA THR A 39 -3.02 2.83 -3.64
C THR A 39 -1.87 1.84 -3.71
N VAL A 40 -0.77 2.14 -3.01
CA VAL A 40 0.31 1.18 -2.77
C VAL A 40 0.04 0.47 -1.46
N ASP A 41 -0.29 -0.81 -1.55
CA ASP A 41 -0.41 -1.67 -0.38
C ASP A 41 0.96 -2.27 -0.04
N THR A 42 1.51 -1.87 1.11
CA THR A 42 2.81 -2.39 1.56
C THR A 42 2.70 -3.82 2.11
N SER A 43 1.49 -4.35 2.28
CA SER A 43 1.22 -5.67 2.85
C SER A 43 1.24 -6.81 1.83
N SER A 44 1.46 -6.53 0.55
CA SER A 44 1.44 -7.52 -0.54
C SER A 44 2.80 -8.16 -0.88
N VAL A 45 3.68 -8.31 0.11
CA VAL A 45 4.70 -9.36 0.06
C VAL A 45 4.23 -10.49 0.97
N PRO A 46 3.73 -11.61 0.42
CA PRO A 46 3.62 -12.84 1.19
C PRO A 46 5.06 -13.29 1.49
N TRP A 47 5.60 -12.84 2.61
CA TRP A 47 6.89 -13.30 3.16
C TRP A 47 6.87 -14.79 3.58
N ASN A 48 5.87 -15.56 3.15
CA ASN A 48 5.74 -16.98 3.44
C ASN A 48 6.11 -17.87 2.25
N ASP A 49 6.31 -17.35 1.03
CA ASP A 49 6.61 -18.19 -0.13
C ASP A 49 8.13 -18.40 -0.35
N LEU A 50 8.95 -17.38 -0.09
CA LEU A 50 10.42 -17.50 -0.19
C LEU A 50 11.01 -18.35 0.96
N GLN A 51 10.44 -18.27 2.17
CA GLN A 51 10.88 -19.10 3.29
C GLN A 51 10.48 -20.57 3.14
N GLN A 52 9.31 -20.87 2.55
CA GLN A 52 8.92 -22.25 2.26
C GLN A 52 9.81 -22.90 1.18
N GLN A 53 10.24 -22.13 0.18
CA GLN A 53 11.12 -22.65 -0.88
C GLN A 53 12.56 -22.92 -0.38
N LEU A 54 13.08 -22.13 0.56
CA LEU A 54 14.37 -22.44 1.21
C LEU A 54 14.26 -23.64 2.16
N LEU A 55 13.22 -23.70 2.99
CA LEU A 55 13.01 -24.80 3.95
C LEU A 55 12.84 -26.16 3.24
N MET A 56 12.18 -26.18 2.08
CA MET A 56 12.01 -27.39 1.26
C MET A 56 13.30 -27.86 0.56
N LYS A 57 14.29 -26.97 0.36
CA LYS A 57 15.61 -27.33 -0.21
C LYS A 57 16.54 -27.93 0.84
N GLU A 58 16.42 -27.55 2.10
CA GLU A 58 17.25 -28.07 3.20
C GLU A 58 16.84 -29.48 3.66
N ILE A 59 15.59 -29.89 3.45
CA ILE A 59 15.09 -31.23 3.83
C ILE A 59 15.48 -32.32 2.81
N LYS A 60 15.98 -31.95 1.62
CA LYS A 60 16.40 -32.87 0.55
C LYS A 60 17.92 -33.02 0.38
N ALA A 61 18.72 -32.51 1.33
CA ALA A 61 20.17 -32.69 1.35
C ALA A 61 20.59 -33.90 2.21
#